data_AF-J3H547-F1
#
_entry.id   AF-J3H547-F1
#
_cell.length_a   1.000
_cell.length_b   1.000
_cell.length_c   1.000
_cell.angle_alpha   90.00
_cell.angle_beta   90.00
_cell.angle_gamma   90.00
#
_symmetry.space_group_name_H-M   'P 1'
#
loop_
_entity.id
_entity.type
_entity.pdbx_description
1 polymer ?
#
loop_
_entity_poly.entity_id
_entity_poly.type
_entity_poly.pdbx_seq_one_letter_code
_entity_poly.pdbx_strand_id
1 'polypeptide(L)'
;MNKIHWFCVSNPDGKRFPEWRRSFGVSDGGVVFVPAAMAGDEKELNVMLCACGDGQSTAVHLDHHFVPSAWLKREFPKHFELIEIIEAGAQTALSELGQPYSAAILD
;
A
#
# COMPACT_ATOMS: atom_id res chain seq x y z
N MET A 1 -1.05 19.68 -3.68
CA MET A 1 -1.49 18.54 -2.86
C MET A 1 -1.02 17.29 -3.58
N ASN A 2 -0.18 16.46 -2.95
CA ASN A 2 0.20 15.16 -3.54
C ASN A 2 -1.05 14.29 -3.59
N LYS A 3 -1.49 13.91 -4.78
CA LYS A 3 -2.60 12.98 -4.92
C LYS A 3 -2.08 11.58 -4.62
N ILE A 4 -2.89 10.79 -3.93
CA ILE A 4 -2.61 9.36 -3.72
C ILE A 4 -3.51 8.59 -4.67
N HIS A 5 -2.90 7.76 -5.50
CA HIS A 5 -3.56 6.81 -6.38
C HIS A 5 -3.69 5.50 -5.61
N TRP A 6 -4.91 5.01 -5.46
CA TRP A 6 -5.20 3.80 -4.71
C TRP A 6 -5.38 2.62 -5.67
N PHE A 7 -4.74 1.51 -5.35
CA PHE A 7 -4.80 0.26 -6.09
C PHE A 7 -5.30 -0.83 -5.16
N CYS A 8 -6.09 -1.75 -5.70
CA CYS A 8 -6.49 -2.97 -4.99
C CYS A 8 -6.08 -4.18 -5.81
N VAL A 9 -5.39 -5.12 -5.17
CA VAL A 9 -5.02 -6.40 -5.79
C VAL A 9 -6.20 -7.36 -5.71
N SER A 10 -6.49 -8.08 -6.81
CA SER A 10 -7.50 -9.16 -6.82
C SER A 10 -7.18 -10.24 -5.78
N ASN A 11 -8.21 -10.89 -5.24
CA ASN A 11 -7.99 -11.97 -4.28
C ASN A 11 -7.26 -13.12 -4.98
N PRO A 12 -6.16 -13.66 -4.43
CA PRO A 12 -5.63 -14.92 -4.91
C PRO A 12 -6.70 -16.01 -4.72
N ASP A 13 -6.83 -16.90 -5.71
CA ASP A 13 -7.86 -17.94 -5.74
C ASP A 13 -7.91 -18.71 -4.41
N GLY A 14 -9.11 -18.77 -3.81
CA GLY A 14 -9.37 -19.51 -2.58
C GLY A 14 -9.18 -18.77 -1.25
N LYS A 15 -8.70 -17.52 -1.22
CA LYS A 15 -8.65 -16.71 0.02
C LYS A 15 -9.35 -15.36 -0.14
N ARG A 16 -10.34 -15.09 0.72
CA ARG A 16 -11.10 -13.84 0.71
C ARG A 16 -10.50 -12.87 1.74
N PHE A 17 -9.55 -12.06 1.31
CA PHE A 17 -9.05 -10.95 2.12
C PHE A 17 -9.92 -9.71 1.90
N PRO A 18 -10.18 -8.91 2.94
CA PRO A 18 -10.93 -7.67 2.79
C PRO A 18 -10.15 -6.69 1.91
N GLU A 19 -10.88 -5.84 1.18
CA GLU A 19 -10.34 -4.95 0.15
C GLU A 19 -9.27 -4.01 0.69
N TRP A 20 -9.49 -3.40 1.86
CA TRP A 20 -8.54 -2.52 2.52
C TRP A 20 -7.17 -3.19 2.74
N ARG A 21 -7.15 -4.50 3.02
CA ARG A 21 -5.93 -5.27 3.30
C ARG A 21 -5.19 -5.68 2.03
N ARG A 22 -5.87 -5.61 0.89
CA ARG A 22 -5.32 -5.82 -0.46
C ARG A 22 -5.10 -4.51 -1.21
N SER A 23 -5.34 -3.39 -0.55
CA SER A 23 -5.17 -2.07 -1.14
C SER A 23 -3.81 -1.51 -0.78
N PHE A 24 -3.25 -0.71 -1.68
CA PHE A 24 -2.08 0.10 -1.44
C PHE A 24 -2.24 1.44 -2.17
N GLY A 25 -1.65 2.49 -1.62
CA GLY A 25 -1.65 3.82 -2.21
C GLY A 25 -0.28 4.14 -2.77
N VAL A 26 -0.22 4.91 -3.85
CA VAL A 26 1.03 5.54 -4.31
C VAL A 26 0.80 7.02 -4.50
N SER A 27 1.60 7.86 -3.85
CA SER A 27 1.54 9.30 -4.08
C SER A 27 2.21 9.69 -5.39
N ASP A 28 1.86 10.85 -5.95
CA ASP A 28 2.58 11.45 -7.09
C ASP A 28 4.10 11.60 -6.85
N GLY A 29 4.53 11.72 -5.58
CA GLY A 29 5.94 11.75 -5.19
C GLY A 29 6.61 10.38 -5.08
N GLY A 30 5.96 9.29 -5.50
CA GLY A 30 6.49 7.93 -5.46
C GLY A 30 6.44 7.24 -4.09
N VAL A 31 5.87 7.88 -3.07
CA VAL A 31 5.70 7.25 -1.74
C VAL A 31 4.60 6.19 -1.81
N VAL A 32 4.95 4.95 -1.47
CA VAL A 32 4.02 3.82 -1.36
C VAL A 32 3.44 3.77 0.06
N PHE A 33 2.12 3.67 0.13
CA PHE A 33 1.31 3.61 1.34
C PHE A 33 0.71 2.21 1.46
N VAL A 34 0.94 1.57 2.61
CA VAL A 34 0.43 0.23 2.91
C VAL A 34 -0.41 0.25 4.19
N PRO A 35 -1.36 -0.68 4.37
CA PRO A 35 -2.18 -0.72 5.57
C PRO A 35 -1.31 -0.83 6.82
N ALA A 36 -1.54 0.03 7.82
CA ALA A 36 -0.79 0.02 9.07
C ALA A 36 -0.97 -1.29 9.85
N ALA A 37 -2.10 -1.98 9.65
CA ALA A 37 -2.36 -3.32 10.16
C ALA A 37 -1.39 -4.40 9.62
N MET A 38 -0.54 -4.09 8.62
CA MET A 38 0.53 -4.98 8.18
C MET A 38 1.69 -5.09 9.18
N ALA A 39 1.74 -4.22 10.20
CA ALA A 39 2.68 -4.37 11.32
C ALA A 39 2.47 -5.67 12.13
N GLY A 40 1.38 -6.41 11.86
CA GLY A 40 1.10 -7.71 12.45
C GLY A 40 0.26 -7.59 13.71
N ASP A 41 0.89 -7.86 14.86
CA ASP A 41 0.21 -7.92 16.17
C ASP A 41 -0.12 -6.55 16.76
N GLU A 42 0.49 -5.49 16.24
CA GLU A 42 0.23 -4.12 16.68
C GLU A 42 -1.14 -3.61 16.20
N LYS A 43 -1.82 -2.86 17.05
CA LYS A 43 -3.07 -2.20 16.65
C LYS A 43 -2.78 -1.16 15.57
N GLU A 44 -3.59 -1.15 14.52
CA GLU A 44 -3.50 -0.20 13.40
C GLU A 44 -3.32 1.25 13.87
N LEU A 45 -4.10 1.66 14.88
CA LEU A 45 -4.05 2.99 15.47
C LEU A 45 -2.70 3.30 16.12
N ASN A 46 -2.08 2.34 16.81
CA ASN A 46 -0.77 2.53 17.45
C ASN A 46 0.31 2.75 16.39
N VAL A 47 0.30 1.92 15.34
CA VAL A 47 1.24 2.02 14.22
C VAL A 47 1.11 3.37 13.52
N MET A 48 -0.13 3.82 13.29
CA MET A 48 -0.39 5.14 12.73
C MET A 48 0.12 6.26 13.64
N LEU A 49 -0.13 6.19 14.96
CA LEU A 49 0.36 7.19 15.92
C LEU A 49 1.88 7.24 15.96
N CYS A 50 2.58 6.11 15.90
CA CYS A 50 4.03 6.06 15.81
C CYS A 50 4.52 6.72 14.51
N ALA A 51 3.89 6.43 13.37
CA ALA A 51 4.25 7.04 12.10
C ALA A 51 4.08 8.57 12.14
N CYS A 52 2.98 9.06 12.71
CA CYS A 52 2.77 10.50 12.90
C CYS A 52 3.79 11.11 13.87
N GLY A 53 4.14 10.41 14.96
CA GLY A 53 5.17 10.83 15.91
C GLY A 53 6.56 10.96 15.27
N ASP A 54 6.86 10.10 14.30
CA ASP A 54 8.09 10.10 13.50
C ASP A 54 8.04 11.09 12.30
N GLY A 55 7.01 11.93 12.23
CA GLY A 55 6.82 12.92 11.17
C GLY A 55 6.48 12.32 9.80
N GLN A 56 6.04 11.06 9.74
CA GLN A 56 5.57 10.46 8.50
C GLN A 56 4.17 10.98 8.14
N SER A 57 3.96 11.20 6.85
CA SER A 57 2.61 11.44 6.34
C SER A 57 1.85 10.13 6.32
N THR A 58 0.66 10.10 6.92
CA THR A 58 -0.25 8.95 6.92
C THR A 58 -1.47 9.28 6.06
N ALA A 59 -2.19 8.24 5.63
CA ALA A 59 -3.37 8.39 4.80
C ALA A 59 -4.49 7.49 5.31
N VAL A 60 -5.75 7.87 5.07
CA VAL A 60 -6.91 7.06 5.39
C VAL A 60 -7.60 6.65 4.10
N HIS A 61 -7.84 5.35 3.94
CA HIS A 61 -8.54 4.78 2.79
C HIS A 61 -9.40 3.60 3.23
N LEU A 62 -10.64 3.52 2.73
CA LEU A 62 -11.60 2.49 3.13
C LEU A 62 -11.79 2.36 4.65
N ASP A 63 -11.75 3.48 5.38
CA ASP A 63 -11.84 3.54 6.86
C ASP A 63 -10.66 2.91 7.62
N HIS A 64 -9.55 2.66 6.93
CA HIS A 64 -8.32 2.10 7.49
C HIS A 64 -7.14 3.06 7.33
N HIS A 65 -6.19 3.02 8.28
CA HIS A 65 -4.98 3.84 8.24
C HIS A 65 -3.87 3.17 7.42
N PHE A 66 -3.23 3.98 6.59
CA PHE A 66 -2.13 3.63 5.74
C PHE A 66 -0.90 4.46 6.09
N VAL A 67 0.25 3.80 6.10
CA VAL A 67 1.55 4.39 6.44
C VAL A 67 2.56 4.14 5.32
N PRO A 68 3.63 4.95 5.22
CA PRO A 68 4.66 4.73 4.22
C PRO A 68 5.32 3.35 4.39
N SER A 69 5.40 2.58 3.30
CA SER A 69 6.00 1.23 3.30
C SER A 69 7.45 1.25 3.77
N ALA A 70 8.22 2.26 3.33
CA ALA A 70 9.61 2.44 3.72
C ALA A 70 9.79 2.63 5.24
N TRP A 71 8.88 3.38 5.86
CA TRP A 71 8.88 3.56 7.32
C TRP A 71 8.48 2.26 8.02
N LEU A 72 7.41 1.61 7.56
CA LEU A 72 6.92 0.38 8.15
C LEU A 72 7.97 -0.74 8.12
N LYS A 73 8.75 -0.86 7.03
CA LYS A 73 9.88 -1.80 6.91
C LYS A 73 10.98 -1.55 7.93
N ARG A 74 11.27 -0.28 8.22
CA ARG A 74 12.31 0.11 9.18
C ARG A 74 11.90 -0.24 10.61
N GLU A 75 10.67 0.06 10.97
CA GLU A 75 10.17 -0.13 12.34
C GLU A 75 9.73 -1.58 12.63
N PHE A 76 9.21 -2.30 11.61
CA PHE A 76 8.69 -3.67 11.75
C PHE A 76 9.39 -4.66 10.80
N PRO A 77 10.70 -4.91 10.98
CA PRO A 77 11.47 -5.79 10.09
C PRO A 77 10.99 -7.25 10.11
N LYS A 78 10.19 -7.65 11.09
CA LYS A 78 9.64 -9.02 11.20
C LYS A 78 8.60 -9.34 10.10
N HIS A 79 8.10 -8.32 9.40
CA HIS A 79 7.07 -8.46 8.35
C HIS A 79 7.57 -7.99 6.96
N PHE A 80 8.89 -7.95 6.78
CA PHE A 80 9.57 -7.39 5.60
C PHE A 80 9.16 -8.06 4.28
N GLU A 81 9.07 -9.40 4.24
CA GLU A 81 8.72 -10.15 3.03
C GLU A 81 7.35 -9.75 2.46
N LEU A 82 6.37 -9.49 3.33
CA LEU A 82 5.01 -9.14 2.90
C LEU A 82 4.95 -7.70 2.35
N ILE A 83 5.78 -6.80 2.88
CA ILE A 83 5.88 -5.42 2.38
C ILE A 83 6.62 -5.38 1.04
N GLU A 84 7.68 -6.17 0.87
CA GLU A 84 8.43 -6.24 -0.41
C GLU A 84 7.56 -6.78 -1.55
N ILE A 85 6.70 -7.76 -1.31
CA ILE A 85 5.77 -8.27 -2.32
C ILE A 85 4.81 -7.16 -2.80
N ILE A 86 4.31 -6.33 -1.87
CA ILE A 86 3.41 -5.23 -2.22
C ILE A 86 4.16 -4.12 -2.97
N GLU A 87 5.38 -3.79 -2.56
CA GLU A 87 6.19 -2.81 -3.28
C GLU A 87 6.54 -3.27 -4.70
N ALA A 88 6.88 -4.55 -4.88
CA ALA A 88 7.10 -5.11 -6.20
C ALA A 88 5.84 -5.01 -7.08
N GLY A 89 4.67 -5.32 -6.52
CA GLY A 89 3.38 -5.14 -7.20
C GLY A 89 3.04 -3.67 -7.50
N ALA A 90 3.38 -2.75 -6.59
CA ALA A 90 3.22 -1.31 -6.80
C ALA A 90 4.09 -0.80 -7.94
N GLN A 91 5.33 -1.29 -8.05
CA GLN A 91 6.24 -0.93 -9.15
C GLN A 91 5.71 -1.40 -10.52
N THR A 92 5.10 -2.59 -10.57
CA THR A 92 4.41 -3.07 -11.77
C THR A 92 3.19 -2.21 -12.10
N ALA A 93 2.34 -1.89 -11.13
CA ALA A 93 1.16 -1.05 -11.33
C ALA A 93 1.53 0.38 -11.77
N LEU A 94 2.61 0.96 -11.21
CA LEU A 94 3.16 2.25 -11.64
C LEU A 94 3.71 2.22 -13.06
N SER A 95 4.30 1.10 -13.47
CA SER A 95 4.78 0.93 -14.85
C SER A 95 3.61 0.84 -15.84
N GLU A 96 2.49 0.23 -15.44
CA GLU A 96 1.27 0.16 -16.25
C GLU A 96 0.53 1.51 -16.32
N LEU A 97 0.53 2.32 -15.26
CA LEU A 97 -0.01 3.69 -15.29
C LEU A 97 0.84 4.65 -16.12
N GLY A 98 2.13 4.34 -16.29
CA GLY A 98 3.05 5.07 -17.16
C GLY A 98 2.90 4.74 -18.65
N GLN A 99 2.13 3.72 -19.02
CA GLN A 99 1.77 3.43 -20.40
C GLN A 99 0.33 3.92 -20.67
N PRO A 100 0.09 4.78 -21.68
CA PRO A 100 -1.27 4.98 -22.15
C PRO A 100 -1.80 3.62 -22.60
N TYR A 101 -2.94 3.22 -22.04
CA TYR A 101 -3.69 2.02 -22.41
C TYR A 101 -3.77 1.91 -23.94
N SER A 102 -2.90 1.11 -24.55
CA SER A 102 -3.12 0.64 -25.91
C SER A 102 -4.12 -0.49 -25.78
N ALA A 103 -5.41 -0.12 -25.84
CA ALA A 103 -6.50 -1.06 -25.96
C ALA A 103 -6.27 -1.89 -27.22
N ALA A 104 -5.71 -3.08 -27.06
CA ALA A 104 -5.70 -4.08 -28.11
C ALA A 104 -7.15 -4.57 -28.25
N ILE A 105 -7.77 -4.11 -29.33
CA ILE A 105 -9.02 -4.61 -29.89
C ILE A 105 -8.88 -6.12 -30.08
N LEU A 106 -9.83 -6.87 -29.50
CA LEU A 106 -10.07 -8.27 -29.85
C LEU A 106 -10.82 -8.29 -31.19
N ASP A 107 -10.23 -8.93 -32.19
CA ASP A 107 -10.90 -9.36 -33.44
C ASP A 107 -11.67 -10.67 -33.18
#